data_AF-A0A7Z8QUP4-F1
#
_entry.id   AF-A0A7Z8QUP4-F1
#
_cell.length_a   1.000
_cell.length_b   1.000
_cell.length_c   1.000
_cell.angle_alpha   90.00
_cell.angle_beta   90.00
_cell.angle_gamma   90.00
#
_symmetry.space_group_name_H-M   'P 1'
#
loop_
_entity.id
_entity.type
_entity.pdbx_description
1 polymer ?
#
loop_
_entity_poly.entity_id
_entity_poly.type
_entity_poly.pdbx_seq_one_letter_code
_entity_poly.pdbx_strand_id
1 'polypeptide(L)'
;MLAQCSSFICLRTTNPDDQDYIRGLVPDAEGDLADILASLGRGEALILGEAAPLPTRVQIYKPDPEPKSNDVDYFASWRKGVDNIDVDGIVNLWRTQTHK
;
A
#
# COMPACT_ATOMS: atom_id res chain seq x y z
N MET A 1 4.27 -12.72 12.15
CA MET A 1 4.32 -11.28 12.48
C MET A 1 2.91 -10.66 12.42
N LEU A 2 2.12 -10.89 11.35
CA LEU A 2 0.71 -10.45 11.29
C LEU A 2 -0.20 -11.00 12.40
N ALA A 3 0.00 -12.24 12.83
CA ALA A 3 -0.75 -12.86 13.93
C ALA A 3 -0.51 -12.22 15.32
N GLN A 4 0.41 -11.27 15.45
CA GLN A 4 0.66 -10.53 16.70
C GLN A 4 -0.06 -9.17 16.73
N CYS A 5 -0.69 -8.76 15.63
CA CYS A 5 -1.55 -7.59 15.63
C CYS A 5 -2.90 -7.97 16.22
N SER A 6 -3.34 -7.27 17.27
CA SER A 6 -4.67 -7.48 17.85
C SER A 6 -5.78 -6.68 17.16
N SER A 7 -5.40 -5.77 16.25
CA SER A 7 -6.31 -4.91 15.49
C SER A 7 -5.88 -4.81 14.04
N PHE A 8 -6.86 -4.81 13.12
CA PHE A 8 -6.63 -4.76 11.67
C PHE A 8 -7.48 -3.68 11.02
N ILE A 9 -6.87 -2.96 10.07
CA ILE A 9 -7.53 -1.99 9.20
C ILE A 9 -7.45 -2.52 7.78
N CYS A 10 -8.54 -3.10 7.31
CA CYS A 10 -8.62 -3.73 5.99
C CYS A 10 -9.22 -2.76 4.98
N LEU A 11 -8.41 -2.34 4.00
CA LEU A 11 -8.87 -1.55 2.86
C LEU A 11 -9.52 -2.45 1.79
N ARG A 12 -9.96 -1.86 0.68
CA ARG A 12 -10.52 -2.63 -0.44
C ARG A 12 -9.55 -3.71 -0.92
N THR A 13 -9.98 -4.97 -0.82
CA THR A 13 -9.21 -6.15 -1.24
C THR A 13 -10.07 -7.01 -2.16
N THR A 14 -9.62 -7.19 -3.41
CA THR A 14 -10.36 -7.93 -4.45
C THR A 14 -9.81 -9.33 -4.72
N ASN A 15 -8.62 -9.65 -4.22
CA ASN A 15 -8.01 -10.96 -4.36
C ASN A 15 -8.73 -11.95 -3.43
N PRO A 16 -9.30 -13.06 -3.94
CA PRO A 16 -10.00 -14.05 -3.11
C PRO A 16 -9.12 -14.65 -2.02
N ASP A 17 -7.85 -14.94 -2.30
CA ASP A 17 -6.94 -15.54 -1.31
C ASP A 17 -6.70 -14.59 -0.11
N ASP A 18 -6.57 -13.30 -0.39
CA ASP A 18 -6.40 -12.28 0.64
C ASP A 18 -7.70 -12.05 1.43
N GLN A 19 -8.86 -12.17 0.77
CA GLN A 19 -10.15 -12.13 1.46
C GLN A 19 -10.32 -13.33 2.40
N ASP A 20 -9.94 -14.54 1.97
CA ASP A 20 -9.99 -15.74 2.80
C ASP A 20 -9.05 -15.64 4.01
N TYR A 21 -7.87 -15.05 3.83
CA TYR A 21 -6.99 -14.74 4.95
C TYR A 21 -7.65 -13.79 5.96
N ILE A 22 -8.29 -12.71 5.48
CA ILE A 22 -8.99 -11.77 6.34
C ILE A 22 -10.22 -12.41 7.00
N ARG A 23 -10.96 -13.28 6.31
CA ARG A 23 -12.07 -14.08 6.88
C ARG A 23 -11.61 -14.87 8.10
N GLY A 24 -10.43 -15.49 8.01
CA GLY A 24 -9.85 -16.25 9.12
C GLY A 24 -9.45 -15.42 10.34
N LEU A 25 -9.41 -14.08 10.24
CA LEU A 25 -9.18 -13.17 11.37
C LEU A 25 -10.49 -12.75 12.07
N VAL A 26 -11.64 -13.01 11.45
CA VAL A 26 -12.97 -12.63 11.92
C VAL A 26 -13.63 -13.85 12.60
N PRO A 27 -14.40 -13.67 13.69
CA PRO A 27 -15.19 -14.76 14.26
C PRO A 27 -16.13 -15.40 13.21
N ASP A 28 -16.34 -16.73 13.30
CA ASP A 28 -17.14 -17.50 12.32
C ASP A 28 -18.56 -16.95 12.05
N ALA A 29 -19.15 -16.23 13.02
CA ALA A 29 -20.48 -15.64 12.90
C ALA A 29 -20.56 -14.43 11.94
N GLU A 30 -19.41 -13.95 11.45
CA GLU A 30 -19.26 -12.67 10.75
C GLU A 30 -18.53 -12.82 9.40
N GLY A 31 -18.43 -14.05 8.87
CA GLY A 31 -17.72 -14.35 7.62
C GLY A 31 -18.22 -13.56 6.39
N ASP A 32 -19.51 -13.23 6.34
CA ASP A 32 -20.13 -12.41 5.30
C ASP A 32 -19.54 -10.98 5.25
N LEU A 33 -18.91 -10.50 6.34
CA LEU A 33 -18.27 -9.18 6.37
C LEU A 33 -16.98 -9.14 5.56
N ALA A 34 -16.38 -10.27 5.21
CA ALA A 34 -15.29 -10.24 4.24
C ALA A 34 -15.79 -10.01 2.81
N ASP A 35 -17.05 -10.32 2.50
CA ASP A 35 -17.62 -10.09 1.17
C ASP A 35 -17.73 -8.60 0.87
N ILE A 36 -17.84 -7.75 1.89
CA ILE A 36 -17.84 -6.30 1.70
C ILE A 36 -16.47 -5.75 1.28
N LEU A 37 -15.36 -6.47 1.52
CA LEU A 37 -14.00 -6.01 1.20
C LEU A 37 -13.84 -5.65 -0.28
N ALA A 38 -14.46 -6.42 -1.18
CA ALA A 38 -14.43 -6.16 -2.62
C ALA A 38 -15.21 -4.88 -2.99
N SER A 39 -16.22 -4.53 -2.20
CA SER A 39 -17.14 -3.41 -2.47
C SER A 39 -16.74 -2.09 -1.80
N LEU A 40 -15.73 -2.10 -0.93
CA LEU A 40 -15.27 -0.90 -0.22
C LEU A 40 -14.89 0.22 -1.19
N GLY A 41 -15.44 1.41 -0.93
CA GLY A 41 -15.14 2.63 -1.67
C GLY A 41 -13.75 3.21 -1.36
N ARG A 42 -13.38 4.28 -2.07
CA ARG A 42 -12.14 5.01 -1.77
C ARG A 42 -12.24 5.66 -0.39
N GLY A 43 -11.26 5.37 0.46
CA GLY A 43 -11.24 5.84 1.84
C GLY A 43 -12.17 5.07 2.77
N GLU A 44 -12.84 4.01 2.30
CA GLU A 44 -13.53 3.09 3.21
C GLU A 44 -12.58 1.99 3.69
N ALA A 45 -12.79 1.52 4.92
CA ALA A 45 -12.07 0.39 5.50
C ALA A 45 -12.99 -0.45 6.39
N LEU A 46 -12.67 -1.72 6.54
CA LEU A 46 -13.22 -2.61 7.55
C LEU A 46 -12.24 -2.69 8.74
N ILE A 47 -12.71 -2.35 9.94
CA ILE A 47 -11.92 -2.41 11.17
C ILE A 47 -12.28 -3.69 11.92
N LEU A 48 -11.25 -4.46 12.31
CA LEU A 48 -11.37 -5.75 13.00
C LEU A 48 -10.48 -5.78 14.25
N GLY A 49 -10.79 -6.68 15.19
CA GLY A 49 -10.00 -6.90 16.39
C GLY A 49 -10.27 -5.87 17.50
N GLU A 50 -9.36 -5.71 18.46
CA GLU A 50 -9.60 -4.94 19.70
C GLU A 50 -9.91 -3.45 19.48
N ALA A 51 -9.53 -2.88 18.33
CA ALA A 51 -9.83 -1.50 17.98
C ALA A 51 -11.35 -1.24 17.79
N ALA A 52 -12.16 -2.28 17.60
CA ALA A 52 -13.61 -2.16 17.49
C ALA A 52 -14.33 -3.36 18.14
N PRO A 53 -15.44 -3.16 18.87
CA PRO A 53 -16.15 -4.27 19.52
C PRO A 53 -16.81 -5.24 18.53
N LEU A 54 -17.04 -4.80 17.29
CA LEU A 54 -17.60 -5.56 16.18
C LEU A 54 -16.91 -5.13 14.88
N PRO A 55 -16.81 -6.01 13.87
CA PRO A 55 -16.34 -5.61 12.54
C PRO A 55 -17.15 -4.44 12.00
N THR A 56 -16.46 -3.33 11.74
CA THR A 56 -17.14 -2.08 11.39
C THR A 56 -16.57 -1.49 10.10
N ARG A 57 -17.45 -1.20 9.14
CA ARG A 57 -17.09 -0.39 7.97
C ARG A 57 -17.04 1.09 8.36
N VAL A 58 -15.91 1.74 8.10
CA VAL A 58 -15.66 3.15 8.44
C VAL A 58 -15.20 3.95 7.22
N GLN A 59 -15.44 5.26 7.24
CA GLN A 59 -14.85 6.22 6.31
C GLN A 59 -13.62 6.87 6.95
N ILE A 60 -12.47 6.69 6.34
CA ILE A 60 -11.20 7.32 6.71
C ILE A 60 -11.21 8.76 6.20
N TYR A 61 -10.90 9.70 7.10
CA TYR A 61 -10.73 11.11 6.78
C TYR A 61 -9.46 11.34 5.95
N LYS A 62 -9.52 12.32 5.04
CA LYS A 62 -8.32 12.72 4.30
C LYS A 62 -7.32 13.38 5.25
N PRO A 63 -6.02 13.05 5.14
CA PRO A 63 -4.99 13.71 5.92
C PRO A 63 -4.85 15.18 5.53
N ASP A 64 -4.58 16.03 6.52
CA ASP A 64 -4.24 17.44 6.34
C ASP A 64 -2.96 17.76 7.13
N PRO A 65 -1.83 18.06 6.45
CA PRO A 65 -1.68 18.19 5.00
C PRO A 65 -1.65 16.84 4.27
N GLU A 66 -2.01 16.85 2.98
CA GLU A 66 -1.97 15.66 2.12
C GLU A 66 -0.51 15.16 1.96
N PRO A 67 -0.25 13.84 2.00
CA PRO A 67 1.07 13.30 1.76
C PRO A 67 1.54 13.62 0.34
N LYS A 68 2.86 13.78 0.18
CA LYS A 68 3.49 13.91 -1.15
C LYS A 68 3.51 12.55 -1.86
N SER A 69 2.34 12.11 -2.32
CA SER A 69 2.12 10.82 -2.98
C SER A 69 1.95 10.93 -4.50
N ASN A 70 2.03 12.14 -5.05
CA ASN A 70 1.98 12.32 -6.50
C ASN A 70 3.24 11.75 -7.15
N ASP A 71 3.06 11.14 -8.32
CA ASP A 71 4.18 10.72 -9.16
C ASP A 71 5.07 11.92 -9.49
N VAL A 72 6.37 11.66 -9.62
CA VAL A 72 7.30 12.64 -10.18
C VAL A 72 6.88 12.91 -11.62
N ASP A 73 6.98 14.18 -12.07
CA ASP A 73 6.75 14.52 -13.47
C ASP A 73 7.89 13.94 -14.33
N TYR A 74 7.70 12.69 -14.79
CA TYR A 74 8.65 11.98 -15.62
C TYR A 74 8.90 12.70 -16.94
N PHE A 75 7.85 13.25 -17.56
CA PHE A 75 7.96 13.90 -18.86
C PHE A 75 8.83 15.16 -18.78
N ALA A 76 8.58 16.03 -17.80
CA ALA A 76 9.40 17.21 -17.59
C ALA A 76 10.83 16.82 -17.18
N SER A 77 10.99 15.82 -16.31
CA SER A 77 12.30 15.35 -15.84
C SER A 77 13.14 14.77 -16.98
N TRP A 78 12.57 13.94 -17.84
CA TRP A 78 13.26 13.38 -19.00
C TRP A 78 13.57 14.42 -20.07
N ARG A 79 12.67 15.39 -20.29
CA ARG A 79 12.91 16.47 -21.27
C ARG A 79 14.01 17.42 -20.81
N LYS A 80 14.11 17.69 -19.49
CA LYS A 80 15.21 18.48 -18.94
C LYS A 80 16.55 17.76 -19.08
N GLY A 81 16.52 16.43 -19.04
CA GLY A 81 17.74 15.62 -18.95
C GLY A 81 18.37 15.74 -17.57
N VAL A 82 19.37 14.89 -17.31
CA VAL A 82 20.16 15.00 -16.09
C VAL A 82 21.28 16.00 -16.36
N ASP A 83 21.37 17.05 -15.54
CA ASP A 83 22.49 17.98 -15.65
C ASP A 83 23.78 17.24 -15.27
N ASN A 84 24.70 17.14 -16.23
CA ASN A 84 26.09 16.73 -16.01
C ASN A 84 26.31 15.27 -15.55
N ILE A 85 25.79 14.28 -16.31
CA ILE A 85 26.23 12.89 -16.17
C ILE A 85 27.63 12.74 -16.80
N ASP A 86 28.63 12.37 -15.99
CA ASP A 86 29.94 11.93 -16.46
C ASP A 86 29.85 10.53 -17.06
N VAL A 87 29.38 10.46 -18.31
CA VAL A 87 29.22 9.20 -19.05
C VAL A 87 30.57 8.51 -19.22
N ASP A 88 31.64 9.28 -19.44
CA ASP A 88 32.98 8.74 -19.65
C ASP A 88 33.53 8.08 -18.38
N GLY A 89 33.31 8.69 -17.21
CA GLY A 89 33.62 8.10 -15.90
C GLY A 89 32.87 6.80 -15.65
N ILE A 90 31.56 6.76 -15.96
CA ILE A 90 30.73 5.54 -15.80
C ILE A 90 31.24 4.43 -16.70
N VAL A 91 31.52 4.72 -17.97
CA VAL A 91 32.02 3.75 -18.95
C VAL A 91 33.40 3.22 -18.55
N ASN A 92 34.27 4.08 -18.00
CA ASN A 92 35.57 3.65 -17.48
C ASN A 92 35.42 2.70 -16.30
N LEU A 93 34.55 3.00 -15.34
CA LEU A 93 34.28 2.10 -14.20
C LEU A 93 33.74 0.73 -14.66
N TRP A 94 32.88 0.70 -15.68
CA TRP A 94 32.37 -0.55 -16.26
C TRP A 94 33.46 -1.36 -16.95
N ARG A 95 34.33 -0.70 -17.72
CA ARG A 95 35.45 -1.35 -18.43
C ARG A 95 36.51 -1.90 -17.48
N THR A 96 36.76 -1.24 -16.37
CA THR A 96 37.78 -1.66 -15.40
C THR A 96 37.21 -2.57 -14.29
N GLN A 97 35.89 -2.86 -14.29
CA GLN A 97 35.16 -3.59 -13.24
C GLN A 97 35.53 -3.14 -11.81
N THR A 98 35.90 -1.87 -11.65
CA THR A 98 36.36 -1.37 -10.36
C THR A 98 35.17 -0.75 -9.65
N HIS A 99 34.51 -1.55 -8.82
CA HIS A 99 33.51 -1.05 -7.88
C HIS A 99 34.23 -0.17 -6.85
N LYS A 100 33.72 1.05 -6.63
CA LYS A 100 34.00 1.80 -5.40
C LYS A 100 33.04 1.34 -4.31
#